data_AF-A0A7K1ZI08-F1
#
_entry.id   AF-A0A7K1ZI08-F1
#
_cell.length_a   1.000
_cell.length_b   1.000
_cell.length_c   1.000
_cell.angle_alpha   90.00
_cell.angle_beta   90.00
_cell.angle_gamma   90.00
#
_symmetry.space_group_name_H-M   'P 1'
#
loop_
_entity.id
_entity.type
_entity.pdbx_description
1 polymer ?
#
loop_
_entity_poly.entity_id
_entity_poly.type
_entity_poly.pdbx_seq_one_letter_code
_entity_poly.pdbx_strand_id
1 'polypeptide(L)'
;MAKKKAGQFSVEVLSSEQAKAEMSRATRKGRSSKYDSIGRAAERLTGDTVLKVKLEKKEVQPLRTYLRKKFEDKYVLKTASTGKEGTFTGFIFLAS
;
A
#
# COMPACT_ATOMS: atom_id res chain seq x y z
N MET A 1 -6.35 21.87 -35.76
CA MET A 1 -5.30 21.67 -34.73
C MET A 1 -5.52 22.69 -33.62
N ALA A 2 -6.03 22.28 -32.46
CA ALA A 2 -6.32 23.19 -31.35
C ALA A 2 -5.05 23.42 -30.51
N LYS A 3 -4.54 24.65 -30.50
CA LYS A 3 -3.46 25.10 -29.60
C LYS A 3 -3.97 25.02 -28.15
N LYS A 4 -3.41 24.11 -27.34
CA LYS A 4 -3.60 24.13 -25.89
C LYS A 4 -3.00 25.42 -25.34
N LYS A 5 -3.82 26.34 -24.81
CA LYS A 5 -3.33 27.46 -24.01
C LYS A 5 -2.61 26.87 -22.79
N ALA A 6 -1.36 27.25 -22.59
CA ALA A 6 -0.61 26.93 -21.37
C ALA A 6 -1.43 27.41 -20.17
N GLY A 7 -1.75 26.48 -19.25
CA GLY A 7 -2.56 26.76 -18.08
C GLY A 7 -1.91 27.88 -17.26
N GLN A 8 -2.73 28.84 -16.84
CA GLN A 8 -2.36 29.91 -15.93
C GLN A 8 -1.77 29.27 -14.66
N PHE A 9 -0.53 29.59 -14.31
CA PHE A 9 0.05 29.13 -13.05
C PHE A 9 -0.59 29.93 -11.91
N SER A 10 -1.42 29.28 -11.11
CA SER A 10 -1.85 29.84 -9.82
C SER A 10 -0.70 29.66 -8.83
N VAL A 11 -0.03 30.76 -8.51
CA VAL A 11 1.04 30.81 -7.51
C VAL A 11 0.41 31.34 -6.21
N GLU A 12 0.37 30.49 -5.19
CA GLU A 12 -0.09 30.84 -3.84
C GLU A 12 1.11 30.86 -2.90
N VAL A 13 1.25 31.94 -2.12
CA VAL A 13 2.33 32.08 -1.15
C VAL A 13 1.83 31.58 0.21
N LEU A 14 2.32 30.42 0.63
CA LEU A 14 1.98 29.80 1.91
C LEU A 14 3.00 30.20 2.99
N SER A 15 2.55 30.32 4.24
CA SER A 15 3.48 30.41 5.38
C SER A 15 4.20 29.07 5.60
N SER A 16 5.37 29.07 6.25
CA SER A 16 6.16 27.85 6.47
C SER A 16 5.40 26.76 7.24
N GLU A 17 4.50 27.15 8.15
CA GLU A 17 3.61 26.23 8.87
C GLU A 17 2.46 25.71 7.99
N GLN A 18 1.87 26.57 7.17
CA GLN A 18 0.85 26.17 6.19
C GLN A 18 1.45 25.25 5.13
N ALA A 19 2.66 25.51 4.66
CA ALA A 19 3.40 24.64 3.75
C ALA A 19 3.67 23.27 4.39
N LYS A 20 4.06 23.20 5.67
CA LYS A 20 4.23 21.91 6.37
C LYS A 20 2.91 21.16 6.54
N ALA A 21 1.81 21.86 6.83
CA ALA A 21 0.49 21.26 6.96
C ALA A 21 -0.06 20.78 5.60
N GLU A 22 0.06 21.58 4.56
CA GLU A 22 -0.28 21.23 3.17
C GLU A 22 0.60 20.09 2.66
N MET A 23 1.91 20.15 2.87
CA MET A 23 2.86 19.11 2.46
C MET A 23 2.57 17.80 3.21
N SER A 24 2.22 17.86 4.49
CA SER A 24 1.77 16.68 5.27
C SER A 24 0.43 16.13 4.79
N ARG A 25 -0.52 16.99 4.37
CA ARG A 25 -1.81 16.58 3.78
C ARG A 25 -1.64 16.02 2.36
N ALA A 26 -0.74 16.59 1.57
CA ALA A 26 -0.42 16.17 0.22
C ALA A 26 0.33 14.83 0.20
N THR A 27 1.26 14.61 1.14
CA THR A 27 1.94 13.32 1.33
C THR A 27 1.06 12.26 2.00
N ARG A 28 0.06 12.65 2.80
CA ARG A 28 -0.95 11.74 3.38
C ARG A 28 -2.02 11.26 2.40
N LYS A 29 -2.16 11.86 1.21
CA LYS A 29 -2.81 11.19 0.07
C LYS A 29 -1.86 10.10 -0.43
N GLY A 30 -1.70 9.07 0.40
CA GLY A 30 -0.89 7.91 0.15
C GLY A 30 -1.19 7.42 -1.26
N ARG A 31 -0.15 7.41 -2.07
CA ARG A 31 -0.15 6.78 -3.38
C ARG A 31 -0.68 5.37 -3.14
N SER A 32 -1.96 5.15 -3.48
CA SER A 32 -2.67 3.88 -3.28
C SER A 32 -1.76 2.79 -3.80
N SER A 33 -1.16 2.02 -2.88
CA SER A 33 -0.32 0.92 -3.29
C SER A 33 -1.25 -0.14 -3.88
N LYS A 34 -0.77 -0.90 -4.85
CA LYS A 34 -1.50 -2.09 -5.34
C LYS A 34 -1.94 -3.01 -4.18
N TYR A 35 -1.25 -2.94 -3.05
CA TYR A 35 -1.48 -3.72 -1.84
C TYR A 35 -2.38 -3.04 -0.79
N ASP A 36 -2.93 -1.84 -1.04
CA ASP A 36 -3.77 -1.14 -0.06
C ASP A 36 -5.06 -1.90 0.29
N SER A 37 -5.64 -2.60 -0.67
CA SER A 37 -6.77 -3.50 -0.44
C SER A 37 -6.40 -4.64 0.52
N ILE A 38 -5.21 -5.24 0.33
CA ILE A 38 -4.68 -6.30 1.20
C ILE A 38 -4.38 -5.74 2.59
N GLY A 39 -3.79 -4.55 2.69
CA GLY A 39 -3.52 -3.89 3.96
C GLY A 39 -4.79 -3.60 4.76
N ARG A 40 -5.82 -3.03 4.12
CA ARG A 40 -7.11 -2.79 4.78
C ARG A 40 -7.81 -4.06 5.22
N ALA A 41 -7.67 -5.14 4.46
CA ALA A 41 -8.20 -6.45 4.84
C ALA A 41 -7.41 -7.07 6.01
N ALA A 42 -6.08 -6.88 6.03
CA ALA A 42 -5.24 -7.30 7.14
C ALA A 42 -5.58 -6.56 8.44
N GLU A 43 -5.90 -5.26 8.37
CA GLU A 43 -6.34 -4.45 9.52
C GLU A 43 -7.62 -4.96 10.19
N ARG A 44 -8.46 -5.68 9.46
CA ARG A 44 -9.68 -6.29 9.99
C ARG A 44 -9.45 -7.68 10.59
N LEU A 45 -8.22 -8.21 10.52
CA LEU A 45 -7.91 -9.50 11.12
C LEU A 45 -7.93 -9.39 12.64
N THR A 46 -8.75 -10.24 13.26
CA THR A 46 -8.72 -10.56 14.69
C THR A 46 -7.88 -11.82 14.91
N GLY A 47 -7.47 -12.11 16.15
CA GLY A 47 -6.46 -13.13 16.48
C GLY A 47 -6.66 -14.53 15.87
N ASP A 48 -7.91 -14.94 15.62
CA ASP A 48 -8.24 -16.24 15.02
C ASP A 48 -8.46 -16.20 13.48
N THR A 49 -8.32 -15.04 12.86
CA THR A 49 -8.60 -14.87 11.43
C THR A 49 -7.32 -14.75 10.61
N VAL A 50 -7.37 -15.32 9.40
CA VAL A 50 -6.25 -15.33 8.46
C VAL A 50 -6.72 -14.78 7.13
N LEU A 51 -5.95 -13.89 6.52
CA LEU A 51 -6.24 -13.39 5.18
C LEU A 51 -5.54 -14.25 4.12
N LYS A 52 -6.31 -14.87 3.24
CA LYS A 52 -5.80 -15.63 2.09
C LYS A 52 -5.78 -14.75 0.85
N VAL A 53 -4.62 -14.66 0.20
CA VAL A 53 -4.40 -13.88 -1.03
C VAL A 53 -3.72 -14.72 -2.10
N LYS A 54 -4.11 -14.57 -3.37
CA LYS A 54 -3.36 -15.14 -4.50
C LYS A 54 -2.34 -14.12 -4.97
N LEU A 55 -1.09 -14.55 -5.13
CA LEU A 55 0.06 -13.71 -5.44
C LEU A 55 0.90 -14.36 -6.52
N GLU A 56 1.55 -13.56 -7.36
CA GLU A 56 2.62 -14.06 -8.23
C GLU A 56 3.95 -14.09 -7.48
N LYS A 57 4.91 -14.91 -7.94
CA LYS A 57 6.25 -15.01 -7.31
C LYS A 57 6.91 -13.65 -7.07
N LYS A 58 6.79 -12.74 -8.05
CA LYS A 58 7.35 -11.37 -7.99
C LYS A 58 6.66 -10.45 -6.99
N GLU A 59 5.45 -10.79 -6.52
CA GLU A 59 4.67 -9.94 -5.60
C GLU A 59 4.86 -10.30 -4.13
N VAL A 60 5.39 -11.49 -3.84
CA VAL A 60 5.58 -11.96 -2.46
C VAL A 60 6.47 -11.02 -1.66
N GLN A 61 7.63 -10.63 -2.21
CA GLN A 61 8.61 -9.82 -1.50
C GLN A 61 8.20 -8.33 -1.39
N PRO A 62 7.64 -7.70 -2.44
CA PRO A 62 7.00 -6.39 -2.33
C PRO A 62 5.87 -6.35 -1.31
N LEU A 63 4.98 -7.35 -1.28
CA LEU A 63 3.88 -7.40 -0.32
C LEU A 63 4.40 -7.56 1.12
N ARG A 64 5.39 -8.43 1.35
CA ARG A 64 6.01 -8.56 2.67
C ARG A 64 6.62 -7.23 3.13
N THR A 65 7.30 -6.52 2.23
CA THR A 65 7.89 -5.21 2.52
C THR A 65 6.82 -4.16 2.83
N TYR A 66 5.71 -4.17 2.08
CA TYR A 66 4.57 -3.29 2.30
C TYR A 66 3.96 -3.52 3.69
N LEU A 67 3.67 -4.78 4.05
CA LEU A 67 3.10 -5.12 5.35
C LEU A 67 4.03 -4.68 6.49
N ARG A 68 5.34 -4.94 6.35
CA ARG A 68 6.35 -4.53 7.33
C ARG A 68 6.41 -3.02 7.53
N LYS A 69 6.43 -2.24 6.44
CA LYS A 69 6.51 -0.77 6.50
C LYS A 69 5.24 -0.12 7.01
N LYS A 70 4.06 -0.65 6.65
CA LYS A 70 2.78 -0.05 6.98
C LYS A 70 2.29 -0.44 8.38
N PHE A 71 2.64 -1.64 8.84
CA PHE A 71 2.12 -2.22 10.07
C PHE A 71 3.21 -2.66 11.06
N GLU A 72 4.45 -2.20 10.89
CA GLU A 72 5.54 -2.44 11.84
C GLU A 72 5.70 -3.91 12.26
N ASP A 73 5.77 -4.82 11.28
CA ASP A 73 5.86 -6.28 11.51
C ASP A 73 4.69 -6.92 12.28
N LYS A 74 3.57 -6.20 12.51
CA LYS A 74 2.32 -6.72 13.11
C LYS A 74 1.68 -7.88 12.33
N TYR A 75 2.00 -8.04 11.04
CA TYR A 75 1.45 -9.11 10.22
C TYR A 75 2.53 -9.95 9.55
N VAL A 76 2.36 -11.26 9.59
CA VAL A 76 3.27 -12.25 8.98
C VAL A 76 2.66 -12.81 7.71
N LEU A 77 3.38 -12.68 6.58
CA LEU A 77 3.04 -13.34 5.32
C LEU A 77 3.78 -14.69 5.19
N LYS A 78 3.02 -15.79 5.15
CA LYS A 78 3.48 -17.13 4.74
C LYS A 78 2.95 -17.45 3.35
N THR A 79 3.71 -18.17 2.53
CA THR A 79 3.29 -18.55 1.18
C THR A 79 3.32 -20.05 0.98
N ALA A 80 2.34 -20.56 0.24
CA ALA A 80 2.29 -21.93 -0.24
C ALA A 80 2.32 -21.94 -1.78
N SER A 81 3.10 -22.85 -2.37
CA SER A 81 3.11 -23.04 -3.81
C SER A 81 1.83 -23.73 -4.26
N THR A 82 1.20 -23.24 -5.32
CA THR A 82 -0.07 -23.79 -5.82
C THR A 82 0.14 -24.84 -6.92
N GLY A 83 1.38 -25.26 -7.19
CA GLY A 83 1.72 -26.24 -8.23
C GLY A 83 1.61 -25.75 -9.68
N LYS A 84 0.90 -24.63 -9.92
CA LYS A 84 0.91 -23.89 -11.19
C LYS A 84 2.09 -22.93 -11.23
N GLU A 85 2.88 -22.99 -12.31
CA GLU A 85 4.07 -22.16 -12.51
C GLU A 85 3.79 -20.68 -12.18
N GLY A 86 4.57 -20.13 -11.25
CA GLY A 86 4.56 -18.70 -10.93
C GLY A 86 3.46 -18.21 -9.97
N THR A 87 2.51 -19.06 -9.55
CA THR A 87 1.39 -18.63 -8.69
C THR A 87 1.50 -19.18 -7.26
N PHE A 88 1.46 -18.29 -6.28
CA PHE A 88 1.54 -18.58 -4.85
C PHE A 88 0.24 -18.19 -4.15
N THR A 89 -0.09 -18.95 -3.11
CA THR A 89 -1.13 -18.58 -2.16
C THR A 89 -0.44 -18.01 -0.92
N GLY A 90 -0.64 -16.72 -0.66
CA GLY A 90 -0.21 -16.04 0.56
C GLY A 90 -1.25 -16.14 1.66
N PHE A 91 -0.79 -16.33 2.89
CA PHE A 91 -1.57 -16.32 4.12
C PHE A 91 -0.97 -15.26 5.05
N ILE A 92 -1.78 -14.28 5.41
CA ILE A 92 -1.38 -13.18 6.30
C ILE A 92 -2.00 -13.44 7.67
N PHE A 93 -1.15 -13.52 8.68
CA PHE A 93 -1.49 -13.75 10.08
C PHE A 93 -1.17 -12.50 10.89
N LEU A 94 -1.84 -12.32 12.04
CA LEU A 94 -1.33 -11.45 13.09
C LEU A 94 -0.01 -12.03 13.62
N ALA A 95 1.03 -11.22 13.77
CA ALA A 95 2.20 -11.58 14.55
C ALA A 95 1.77 -11.59 16.02
N SER A 96 1.73 -12.78 16.63
CA SER A 96 1.63 -12.94 18.09
C SER A 96 2.92 -12.53 18.78
#